data_AF-A0A1J5PQH8-F1
#
_entry.id   AF-A0A1J5PQH8-F1
#
_cell.length_a   1.000
_cell.length_b   1.000
_cell.length_c   1.000
_cell.angle_alpha   90.00
_cell.angle_beta   90.00
_cell.angle_gamma   90.00
#
_symmetry.space_group_name_H-M   'P 1'
#
loop_
_entity.id
_entity.type
_entity.pdbx_description
1 polymer ?
#
loop_
_entity_poly.entity_id
_entity_poly.type
_entity_poly.pdbx_seq_one_letter_code
_entity_poly.pdbx_strand_id
1 'polypeptide(L)'
;MREFERGLQRRWEQIWQRCKAKNLNVLPEDQAQVYRQQIFMGGLVMFAQPVVDLRTGTVRSVEALARLRMPDGTIVAPGSFLPLLGYAELDHVFRQGLDQALKWLITWNAQELALDVSINLSPSTLFNPDCPAWVDGALRHHGLAPHRLSIELLETETVDSTTQRESIEQLSHLGVRLAMDDLGSGYSSLERLSTLPFDVIKIDQSLVATMYKSPIYVLSFVGALIQLGRDLEREVVVEGLEDEAMVEAVAILGAPFGQGYGLSRPMPPDAVPEWVRGFRLPIQSGHTRTALGALAYHWQFTHLGDPHHPVTDLERCPMTQFLQEHAPQDNDAAKWHARVHSETGDEEASRLLTQWLLRKICL
;
A
#
# COMPACT_ATOMS: atom_id res chain seq x y z
N MET A 1 -6.14 -29.94 -21.80
CA MET A 1 -5.30 -30.04 -20.58
C MET A 1 -3.90 -29.46 -20.77
N ARG A 2 -3.05 -29.94 -21.72
CA ARG A 2 -1.68 -29.42 -21.89
C ARG A 2 -1.57 -27.99 -22.47
N GLU A 3 -2.60 -27.47 -23.14
CA GLU A 3 -2.67 -26.06 -23.58
C GLU A 3 -3.20 -25.12 -22.48
N PHE A 4 -3.92 -25.66 -21.50
CA PHE A 4 -4.43 -24.95 -20.33
C PHE A 4 -3.33 -24.75 -19.28
N GLU A 5 -2.46 -25.75 -19.09
CA GLU A 5 -1.23 -25.63 -18.30
C GLU A 5 -0.26 -24.60 -18.89
N ARG A 6 -0.14 -24.51 -20.23
CA ARG A 6 0.67 -23.47 -20.90
C ARG A 6 0.08 -22.06 -20.77
N GLY A 7 -1.24 -21.94 -20.66
CA GLY A 7 -1.92 -20.67 -20.38
C GLY A 7 -1.67 -20.16 -18.97
N LEU A 8 -1.68 -21.06 -17.98
CA LEU A 8 -1.32 -20.78 -16.59
C LEU A 8 0.17 -20.41 -16.44
N GLN A 9 1.06 -21.11 -17.16
CA GLN A 9 2.49 -20.81 -17.17
C GLN A 9 2.80 -19.43 -17.78
N ARG A 10 2.12 -19.05 -18.87
CA ARG A 10 2.28 -17.74 -19.52
C ARG A 10 1.71 -16.57 -18.71
N ARG A 11 0.64 -16.79 -17.94
CA ARG A 11 0.09 -15.78 -17.03
C ARG A 11 0.90 -15.65 -15.74
N TRP A 12 1.40 -16.76 -15.22
CA TRP A 12 2.40 -16.75 -14.15
C TRP A 12 3.66 -16.00 -14.59
N GLU A 13 4.11 -16.18 -15.84
CA GLU A 13 5.19 -15.38 -16.43
C GLU A 13 4.90 -13.88 -16.50
N GLN A 14 3.64 -13.46 -16.66
CA GLN A 14 3.23 -12.05 -16.70
C GLN A 14 3.13 -11.40 -15.32
N ILE A 15 2.66 -12.14 -14.31
CA ILE A 15 2.68 -11.71 -12.91
C ILE A 15 4.12 -11.70 -12.39
N TRP A 16 4.90 -12.71 -12.77
CA TRP A 16 6.35 -12.75 -12.65
C TRP A 16 6.98 -11.53 -13.30
N GLN A 17 6.57 -11.11 -14.51
CA GLN A 17 7.06 -9.88 -15.17
C GLN A 17 6.72 -8.59 -14.40
N ARG A 18 5.62 -8.54 -13.65
CA ARG A 18 5.25 -7.38 -12.83
C ARG A 18 6.09 -7.27 -11.56
N CYS A 19 6.44 -8.40 -10.95
CA CYS A 19 7.51 -8.47 -9.94
C CYS A 19 8.92 -8.22 -10.55
N LYS A 20 9.08 -8.35 -11.87
CA LYS A 20 10.37 -8.33 -12.62
C LYS A 20 10.89 -6.95 -13.01
N ALA A 21 10.23 -5.85 -12.66
CA ALA A 21 10.72 -4.53 -13.07
C ALA A 21 12.08 -4.14 -12.43
N LYS A 22 12.60 -4.89 -11.44
CA LYS A 22 14.00 -4.80 -11.01
C LYS A 22 14.61 -6.19 -10.78
N ASN A 23 15.28 -6.71 -11.81
CA ASN A 23 16.26 -7.81 -11.79
C ASN A 23 15.80 -9.20 -11.32
N LEU A 24 15.19 -9.98 -12.22
CA LEU A 24 15.30 -11.44 -12.14
C LEU A 24 16.45 -11.90 -13.04
N ASN A 25 17.64 -12.00 -12.46
CA ASN A 25 18.57 -13.03 -12.90
C ASN A 25 17.82 -14.37 -12.77
N VAL A 26 17.88 -15.22 -13.80
CA VAL A 26 17.50 -16.62 -13.63
C VAL A 26 18.39 -17.16 -12.52
N LEU A 27 17.81 -17.37 -11.34
CA LEU A 27 18.56 -17.86 -10.20
C LEU A 27 18.99 -19.29 -10.54
N PRO A 28 20.29 -19.62 -10.43
CA PRO A 28 20.77 -20.98 -10.58
C PRO A 28 20.00 -21.94 -9.64
N GLU A 29 19.70 -23.16 -10.11
CA GLU A 29 18.88 -24.14 -9.37
C GLU A 29 19.48 -24.47 -7.99
N ASP A 30 20.81 -24.48 -7.89
CA ASP A 30 21.56 -24.62 -6.64
C ASP A 30 21.24 -23.48 -5.66
N GLN A 31 21.16 -22.24 -6.13
CA GLN A 31 20.79 -21.11 -5.30
C GLN A 31 19.33 -21.18 -4.85
N ALA A 32 18.42 -21.64 -5.71
CA ALA A 32 17.03 -21.85 -5.35
C ALA A 32 16.87 -22.95 -4.27
N GLN A 33 17.63 -24.04 -4.39
CA GLN A 33 17.63 -25.11 -3.40
C GLN A 33 18.19 -24.64 -2.05
N VAL A 34 19.25 -23.81 -2.05
CA VAL A 34 19.79 -23.20 -0.83
C VAL A 34 18.74 -22.34 -0.13
N TYR A 35 17.98 -21.51 -0.86
CA TYR A 35 16.92 -20.70 -0.25
C TYR A 35 15.81 -21.54 0.35
N ARG A 36 15.35 -22.58 -0.36
CA ARG A 36 14.33 -23.51 0.15
C ARG A 36 14.79 -24.19 1.44
N GLN A 37 16.00 -24.73 1.46
CA GLN A 37 16.56 -25.36 2.67
C GLN A 37 16.64 -24.37 3.83
N GLN A 38 17.12 -23.15 3.57
CA GLN A 38 17.31 -22.14 4.60
C GLN A 38 15.99 -21.72 5.27
N ILE A 39 14.87 -21.71 4.53
CA ILE A 39 13.54 -21.45 5.11
C ILE A 39 13.21 -22.48 6.20
N PHE A 40 13.41 -23.77 5.92
CA PHE A 40 13.13 -24.85 6.87
C PHE A 40 14.15 -24.95 8.01
N MET A 41 15.36 -24.42 7.83
CA MET A 41 16.40 -24.36 8.86
C MET A 41 16.25 -23.15 9.82
N GLY A 42 15.13 -22.43 9.76
CA GLY A 42 14.86 -21.30 10.64
C GLY A 42 15.43 -19.97 10.15
N GLY A 43 15.77 -19.87 8.86
CA GLY A 43 16.22 -18.61 8.25
C GLY A 43 15.08 -17.62 7.96
N LEU A 44 13.82 -18.06 8.01
CA LEU A 44 12.67 -17.19 7.79
C LEU A 44 12.49 -16.22 8.97
N VAL A 45 12.63 -14.93 8.70
CA VAL A 45 12.39 -13.84 9.65
C VAL A 45 11.41 -12.84 9.06
N MET A 46 10.58 -12.23 9.90
CA MET A 46 9.63 -11.20 9.46
C MET A 46 10.17 -9.81 9.80
N PHE A 47 10.01 -8.86 8.87
CA PHE A 47 10.28 -7.43 9.09
C PHE A 47 8.94 -6.71 9.13
N ALA A 48 8.83 -5.68 9.97
CA ALA A 48 7.65 -4.85 10.08
C ALA A 48 7.79 -3.58 9.22
N GLN A 49 6.80 -3.28 8.39
CA GLN A 49 6.69 -1.99 7.72
C GLN A 49 5.49 -1.23 8.27
N PRO A 50 5.68 -0.05 8.89
CA PRO A 50 4.59 0.76 9.40
C PRO A 50 3.62 1.28 8.34
N VAL A 51 2.33 1.23 8.67
CA VAL A 51 1.21 1.89 7.96
C VAL A 51 0.77 3.09 8.80
N VAL A 52 0.80 4.28 8.21
CA VAL A 52 0.61 5.55 8.90
C VAL A 52 -0.74 6.16 8.51
N ASP A 53 -1.49 6.65 9.50
CA ASP A 53 -2.63 7.55 9.28
C ASP A 53 -2.09 8.90 8.81
N LEU A 54 -2.37 9.25 7.55
CA LEU A 54 -1.83 10.44 6.90
C LEU A 54 -2.48 11.74 7.39
N ARG A 55 -3.59 11.66 8.13
CA ARG A 55 -4.25 12.81 8.75
C ARG A 55 -3.70 13.10 10.13
N THR A 56 -3.44 12.07 10.93
CA THR A 56 -3.01 12.23 12.33
C THR A 56 -1.50 12.06 12.53
N GLY A 57 -0.80 11.44 11.58
CA GLY A 57 0.59 11.04 11.71
C GLY A 57 0.80 9.90 12.71
N THR A 58 -0.28 9.24 13.16
CA THR A 58 -0.19 8.10 14.07
C THR A 58 0.00 6.80 13.30
N VAL A 59 0.64 5.82 13.92
CA VAL A 59 0.89 4.51 13.31
C VAL A 59 -0.26 3.59 13.67
N ARG A 60 -0.99 3.10 12.67
CA ARG A 60 -2.21 2.31 12.86
C ARG A 60 -1.92 0.82 12.97
N SER A 61 -1.05 0.35 12.09
CA SER A 61 -0.70 -1.06 11.93
C SER A 61 0.70 -1.19 11.33
N VAL A 62 1.16 -2.42 11.23
CA VAL A 62 2.37 -2.76 10.48
C VAL A 62 2.09 -3.94 9.56
N GLU A 63 2.73 -3.97 8.40
CA GLU A 63 2.77 -5.15 7.55
C GLU A 63 3.95 -6.05 7.92
N ALA A 64 3.67 -7.33 8.12
CA ALA A 64 4.66 -8.37 8.34
C ALA A 64 5.18 -8.89 6.99
N LEU A 65 6.41 -8.50 6.66
CA LEU A 65 7.06 -8.81 5.40
C LEU A 65 8.14 -9.88 5.57
N ALA A 66 7.99 -10.98 4.84
CA ALA A 66 8.95 -12.09 4.88
C ALA A 66 10.34 -11.66 4.39
N ARG A 67 11.37 -12.13 5.10
CA ARG A 67 12.78 -12.01 4.74
C ARG A 67 13.47 -13.35 4.99
N LEU A 68 14.48 -13.65 4.19
CA LEU A 68 15.28 -14.86 4.38
C LEU A 68 16.67 -14.46 4.88
N ARG A 69 16.98 -14.81 6.13
CA ARG A 69 18.30 -14.65 6.72
C ARG A 69 19.17 -15.85 6.33
N MET A 70 20.24 -15.57 5.61
CA MET A 70 21.26 -16.53 5.22
C MET A 70 22.24 -16.80 6.39
N PRO A 71 23.00 -17.92 6.37
CA PRO A 71 23.94 -18.27 7.46
C PRO A 71 25.04 -17.24 7.70
N ASP A 72 25.44 -16.50 6.67
CA ASP A 72 26.40 -15.40 6.73
C ASP A 72 25.81 -14.09 7.30
N GLY A 73 24.50 -14.09 7.63
CA GLY A 73 23.77 -12.93 8.13
C GLY A 73 23.10 -12.09 7.04
N THR A 74 23.30 -12.40 5.76
CA THR A 74 22.69 -11.66 4.64
C THR A 74 21.17 -11.77 4.69
N ILE A 75 20.47 -10.64 4.50
CA ILE A 75 19.00 -10.60 4.45
C ILE A 75 18.53 -10.52 2.99
N VAL A 76 17.81 -11.55 2.55
CA VAL A 76 17.28 -11.67 1.20
C VAL A 76 15.81 -11.24 1.18
N ALA A 77 15.45 -10.42 0.18
CA ALA A 77 14.12 -9.88 -0.02
C ALA A 77 13.14 -10.93 -0.59
N PRO A 78 11.83 -10.80 -0.32
CA PRO A 78 10.82 -11.80 -0.68
C PRO A 78 10.74 -12.07 -2.19
N GLY A 79 10.88 -11.04 -3.02
CA GLY A 79 10.88 -11.19 -4.48
C GLY A 79 12.00 -12.08 -5.03
N SER A 80 13.06 -12.35 -4.26
CA SER A 80 14.15 -13.24 -4.66
C SER A 80 13.94 -14.71 -4.27
N PHE A 81 13.08 -15.03 -3.30
CA PHE A 81 12.92 -16.40 -2.81
C PHE A 81 11.49 -16.93 -2.82
N LEU A 82 10.47 -16.10 -2.56
CA LEU A 82 9.07 -16.54 -2.59
C LEU A 82 8.66 -17.16 -3.93
N PRO A 83 9.10 -16.63 -5.09
CA PRO A 83 8.71 -17.20 -6.37
C PRO A 83 9.34 -18.59 -6.66
N LEU A 84 10.28 -19.03 -5.82
CA LEU A 84 10.93 -20.34 -5.92
C LEU A 84 10.19 -21.41 -5.11
N LEU A 85 9.20 -21.04 -4.30
CA LEU A 85 8.52 -21.92 -3.37
C LEU A 85 7.33 -22.64 -4.02
N GLY A 86 7.15 -23.92 -3.70
CA GLY A 86 5.92 -24.66 -3.95
C GLY A 86 4.88 -24.40 -2.86
N TYR A 87 3.71 -25.03 -3.01
CA TYR A 87 2.56 -24.77 -2.14
C TYR A 87 2.83 -25.11 -0.67
N ALA A 88 3.48 -26.24 -0.39
CA ALA A 88 3.80 -26.64 0.99
C ALA A 88 4.81 -25.69 1.66
N GLU A 89 5.75 -25.13 0.90
CA GLU A 89 6.70 -24.14 1.39
C GLU A 89 6.02 -22.79 1.65
N LEU A 90 5.10 -22.36 0.78
CA LEU A 90 4.30 -21.15 1.00
C LEU A 90 3.41 -21.28 2.25
N ASP A 91 2.78 -22.44 2.44
CA ASP A 91 2.00 -22.75 3.66
C ASP A 91 2.88 -22.72 4.91
N HIS A 92 4.13 -23.19 4.82
CA HIS A 92 5.10 -23.10 5.90
C HIS A 92 5.48 -21.65 6.19
N VAL A 93 5.79 -20.86 5.16
CA VAL A 93 6.13 -19.44 5.29
C VAL A 93 4.98 -18.66 5.93
N PHE A 94 3.74 -18.88 5.49
CA PHE A 94 2.57 -18.22 6.06
C PHE A 94 2.40 -18.55 7.55
N ARG A 95 2.44 -19.84 7.93
CA ARG A 95 2.28 -20.26 9.33
C ARG A 95 3.37 -19.72 10.24
N GLN A 96 4.63 -19.77 9.80
CA GLN A 96 5.76 -19.24 10.55
C GLN A 96 5.70 -17.71 10.65
N GLY A 97 5.34 -17.03 9.56
CA GLY A 97 5.18 -15.59 9.53
C GLY A 97 4.06 -15.13 10.45
N LEU A 98 2.94 -15.84 10.45
CA LEU A 98 1.78 -15.58 11.31
C LEU A 98 2.15 -15.69 12.78
N ASP A 99 2.81 -16.77 13.17
CA ASP A 99 3.27 -16.96 14.56
C ASP A 99 4.26 -15.86 15.00
N GLN A 100 5.21 -15.48 14.14
CA GLN A 100 6.14 -14.38 14.42
C GLN A 100 5.41 -13.04 14.56
N ALA A 101 4.50 -12.72 13.64
CA ALA A 101 3.74 -11.47 13.62
C ALA A 101 2.85 -11.31 14.87
N LEU A 102 2.17 -12.38 15.29
CA LEU A 102 1.31 -12.35 16.49
C LEU A 102 2.12 -12.19 17.78
N LYS A 103 3.33 -12.75 17.86
CA LYS A 103 4.25 -12.52 18.99
C LYS A 103 4.66 -11.06 19.15
N TRP A 104 4.72 -10.30 18.04
CA TRP A 104 5.01 -8.87 18.09
C TRP A 104 3.92 -8.12 18.84
N LEU A 105 2.65 -8.45 18.59
CA LEU A 105 1.53 -7.80 19.26
C LEU A 105 1.58 -7.96 20.78
N ILE A 106 1.93 -9.16 21.27
CA ILE A 106 2.12 -9.39 22.71
C ILE A 106 3.22 -8.48 23.26
N THR A 107 4.36 -8.45 22.56
CA THR A 107 5.54 -7.67 22.96
C THR A 107 5.27 -6.16 22.94
N TRP A 108 4.54 -5.66 21.95
CA TRP A 108 4.20 -4.25 21.81
C TRP A 108 3.10 -3.82 22.78
N ASN A 109 2.12 -4.67 23.07
CA ASN A 109 1.12 -4.39 24.11
C ASN A 109 1.77 -4.18 25.49
N ALA A 110 2.80 -4.97 25.83
CA ALA A 110 3.56 -4.80 27.06
C ALA A 110 4.36 -3.47 27.11
N GLN A 111 4.54 -2.83 25.96
CA GLN A 111 5.16 -1.51 25.82
C GLN A 111 4.13 -0.40 25.57
N GLU A 112 2.85 -0.66 25.86
CA GLU A 112 1.72 0.27 25.68
C GLU A 112 1.55 0.74 24.22
N LEU A 113 2.02 -0.06 23.28
CA LEU A 113 1.96 0.23 21.85
C LEU A 113 0.84 -0.60 21.21
N ALA A 114 -0.32 0.03 21.01
CA ALA A 114 -1.50 -0.57 20.40
C ALA A 114 -1.41 -0.50 18.87
N LEU A 115 -0.78 -1.50 18.26
CA LEU A 115 -0.68 -1.66 16.80
C LEU A 115 -1.40 -2.91 16.33
N ASP A 116 -1.99 -2.87 15.15
CA ASP A 116 -2.46 -4.08 14.47
C ASP A 116 -1.38 -4.61 13.51
N VAL A 117 -1.51 -5.85 13.07
CA VAL A 117 -0.56 -6.47 12.13
C VAL A 117 -1.28 -7.02 10.91
N SER A 118 -0.70 -6.82 9.72
CA SER A 118 -1.15 -7.48 8.50
C SER A 118 -0.13 -8.51 8.03
N ILE A 119 -0.61 -9.57 7.36
CA ILE A 119 0.24 -10.59 6.76
C ILE A 119 -0.29 -11.01 5.39
N ASN A 120 0.64 -11.19 4.45
CA ASN A 120 0.35 -11.66 3.11
C ASN A 120 -0.06 -13.14 3.13
N LEU A 121 -1.18 -13.45 2.47
CA LEU A 121 -1.65 -14.82 2.25
C LEU A 121 -1.63 -15.16 0.75
N SER A 122 -0.82 -16.15 0.41
CA SER A 122 -0.72 -16.59 -0.98
C SER A 122 -2.02 -17.26 -1.45
N PRO A 123 -2.35 -17.16 -2.75
CA PRO A 123 -3.55 -17.79 -3.31
C PRO A 123 -3.56 -19.31 -3.13
N SER A 124 -2.39 -19.96 -3.28
CA SER A 124 -2.23 -21.40 -3.04
C SER A 124 -2.49 -21.79 -1.60
N THR A 125 -2.08 -20.94 -0.65
CA THR A 125 -2.32 -21.18 0.78
C THR A 125 -3.80 -20.98 1.13
N LEU A 126 -4.48 -20.00 0.51
CA LEU A 126 -5.94 -19.83 0.67
C LEU A 126 -6.73 -21.06 0.18
N PHE A 127 -6.24 -21.76 -0.85
CA PHE A 127 -6.83 -23.02 -1.32
C PHE A 127 -6.62 -24.19 -0.37
N ASN A 128 -5.73 -24.08 0.61
CA ASN A 128 -5.55 -25.13 1.59
C ASN A 128 -6.74 -25.11 2.57
N PRO A 129 -7.52 -26.20 2.68
CA PRO A 129 -8.68 -26.24 3.58
C PRO A 129 -8.32 -26.05 5.06
N ASP A 130 -7.07 -26.29 5.44
CA ASP A 130 -6.60 -26.09 6.81
C ASP A 130 -6.23 -24.62 7.10
N CYS A 131 -6.18 -23.75 6.10
CA CYS A 131 -5.72 -22.36 6.26
C CYS A 131 -6.52 -21.58 7.34
N PRO A 132 -7.87 -21.57 7.33
CA PRO A 132 -8.64 -20.91 8.38
C PRO A 132 -8.36 -21.51 9.78
N ALA A 133 -8.14 -22.82 9.87
CA ALA A 133 -7.80 -23.48 11.14
C ALA A 133 -6.41 -23.08 11.66
N TRP A 134 -5.44 -22.85 10.78
CA TRP A 134 -4.13 -22.31 11.18
C TRP A 134 -4.24 -20.90 11.76
N VAL A 135 -5.08 -20.06 11.17
CA VAL A 135 -5.32 -18.69 11.65
C VAL A 135 -6.00 -18.69 13.01
N ASP A 136 -7.12 -19.42 13.16
CA ASP A 136 -7.83 -19.57 14.45
C ASP A 136 -6.91 -20.16 15.53
N GLY A 137 -6.16 -21.22 15.19
CA GLY A 137 -5.22 -21.85 16.11
C GLY A 137 -4.13 -20.91 16.60
N ALA A 138 -3.54 -20.11 15.71
CA ALA A 138 -2.51 -19.15 16.07
C ALA A 138 -3.05 -18.00 16.94
N LEU A 139 -4.22 -17.45 16.60
CA LEU A 139 -4.87 -16.40 17.40
C LEU A 139 -5.20 -16.88 18.82
N ARG A 140 -5.76 -18.09 18.94
CA ARG A 140 -6.06 -18.71 20.24
C ARG A 140 -4.82 -19.01 21.05
N HIS A 141 -3.76 -19.52 20.41
CA HIS A 141 -2.49 -19.81 21.07
C HIS A 141 -1.88 -18.55 21.71
N HIS A 142 -1.97 -17.41 21.01
CA HIS A 142 -1.45 -16.13 21.48
C HIS A 142 -2.45 -15.32 22.32
N GLY A 143 -3.70 -15.76 22.44
CA GLY A 143 -4.75 -15.06 23.18
C GLY A 143 -5.12 -13.69 22.60
N LEU A 144 -5.01 -13.52 21.28
CA LEU A 144 -5.22 -12.25 20.59
C LEU A 144 -6.62 -12.14 20.00
N ALA A 145 -7.19 -10.95 20.06
CA ALA A 145 -8.45 -10.66 19.42
C ALA A 145 -8.29 -10.69 17.88
N PRO A 146 -9.16 -11.42 17.14
CA PRO A 146 -9.01 -11.59 15.69
C PRO A 146 -8.91 -10.30 14.89
N HIS A 147 -9.64 -9.24 15.27
CA HIS A 147 -9.65 -7.95 14.56
C HIS A 147 -8.30 -7.22 14.53
N ARG A 148 -7.33 -7.67 15.33
CA ARG A 148 -5.95 -7.14 15.34
C ARG A 148 -5.06 -7.72 14.25
N LEU A 149 -5.53 -8.77 13.58
CA LEU A 149 -4.88 -9.38 12.43
C LEU A 149 -5.65 -9.02 11.17
N SER A 150 -4.93 -8.46 10.19
CA SER A 150 -5.40 -8.32 8.82
C SER A 150 -4.73 -9.37 7.94
N ILE A 151 -5.49 -10.05 7.09
CA ILE A 151 -4.96 -10.95 6.07
C ILE A 151 -5.04 -10.25 4.72
N GLU A 152 -3.90 -10.12 4.06
CA GLU A 152 -3.78 -9.48 2.76
C GLU A 152 -3.85 -10.53 1.66
N LEU A 153 -4.84 -10.40 0.79
CA LEU A 153 -5.13 -11.31 -0.30
C LEU A 153 -4.79 -10.62 -1.62
N LEU A 154 -3.84 -11.19 -2.36
CA LEU A 154 -3.49 -10.72 -3.71
C LEU A 154 -4.68 -10.85 -4.68
N GLU A 155 -4.80 -9.91 -5.62
CA GLU A 155 -5.72 -10.02 -6.75
C GLU A 155 -5.41 -11.29 -7.57
N THR A 156 -6.23 -12.33 -7.40
CA THR A 156 -6.10 -13.55 -8.21
C THR A 156 -7.23 -13.59 -9.21
N GLU A 157 -6.96 -13.66 -10.51
CA GLU A 157 -8.03 -13.83 -11.53
C GLU A 157 -8.92 -15.08 -11.29
N THR A 158 -8.54 -15.96 -10.35
CA THR A 158 -9.13 -17.27 -10.09
C THR A 158 -9.95 -17.42 -8.79
N VAL A 159 -10.39 -16.34 -8.13
CA VAL A 159 -11.41 -16.39 -7.02
C VAL A 159 -12.81 -16.84 -7.48
N ASP A 160 -12.88 -17.47 -8.65
CA ASP A 160 -14.09 -18.03 -9.23
C ASP A 160 -14.35 -19.47 -8.77
N SER A 161 -13.55 -20.01 -7.84
CA SER A 161 -13.87 -21.30 -7.20
C SER A 161 -14.64 -21.09 -5.90
N THR A 162 -15.72 -21.86 -5.72
CA THR A 162 -16.53 -21.89 -4.50
C THR A 162 -15.66 -22.05 -3.25
N THR A 163 -14.61 -22.87 -3.32
CA THR A 163 -13.69 -23.13 -2.21
C THR A 163 -12.94 -21.90 -1.73
N GLN A 164 -12.50 -20.99 -2.62
CA GLN A 164 -11.81 -19.78 -2.16
C GLN A 164 -12.77 -18.82 -1.46
N ARG A 165 -13.99 -18.67 -1.99
CA ARG A 165 -15.03 -17.87 -1.36
C ARG A 165 -15.36 -18.41 0.03
N GLU A 166 -15.51 -19.73 0.18
CA GLU A 166 -15.71 -20.38 1.48
C GLU A 166 -14.55 -20.11 2.45
N SER A 167 -13.29 -20.21 2.01
CA SER A 167 -12.14 -19.88 2.86
C SER A 167 -12.14 -18.41 3.29
N ILE A 168 -12.44 -17.48 2.38
CA ILE A 168 -12.52 -16.03 2.67
C ILE A 168 -13.65 -15.75 3.67
N GLU A 169 -14.82 -16.35 3.48
CA GLU A 169 -15.95 -16.23 4.40
C GLU A 169 -15.61 -16.82 5.77
N GLN A 170 -14.94 -17.97 5.84
CA GLN A 170 -14.48 -18.56 7.09
C GLN A 170 -13.50 -17.64 7.82
N LEU A 171 -12.52 -17.07 7.12
CA LEU A 171 -11.59 -16.09 7.71
C LEU A 171 -12.34 -14.86 8.24
N SER A 172 -13.26 -14.30 7.44
CA SER A 172 -14.11 -13.18 7.87
C SER A 172 -14.94 -13.54 9.11
N HIS A 173 -15.50 -14.75 9.18
CA HIS A 173 -16.25 -15.25 10.33
C HIS A 173 -15.40 -15.46 11.59
N LEU A 174 -14.09 -15.70 11.45
CA LEU A 174 -13.17 -15.67 12.60
C LEU A 174 -13.04 -14.26 13.19
N GLY A 175 -13.38 -13.22 12.42
CA GLY A 175 -13.29 -11.82 12.81
C GLY A 175 -11.93 -11.19 12.53
N VAL A 176 -11.09 -11.82 11.71
CA VAL A 176 -9.90 -11.15 11.16
C VAL A 176 -10.34 -10.14 10.11
N ARG A 177 -9.54 -9.09 9.92
CA ARG A 177 -9.77 -8.14 8.84
C ARG A 177 -9.23 -8.70 7.53
N LEU A 178 -9.87 -8.38 6.42
CA LEU A 178 -9.43 -8.79 5.09
C LEU A 178 -9.03 -7.58 4.26
N ALA A 179 -7.81 -7.60 3.74
CA ALA A 179 -7.32 -6.57 2.83
C ALA A 179 -7.23 -7.14 1.41
N MET A 180 -7.77 -6.40 0.46
CA MET A 180 -7.55 -6.66 -0.96
C MET A 180 -6.25 -5.97 -1.37
N ASP A 181 -5.27 -6.76 -1.75
CA ASP A 181 -3.96 -6.30 -2.22
C ASP A 181 -3.92 -6.24 -3.76
N ASP A 182 -3.10 -5.35 -4.32
CA ASP A 182 -2.95 -5.14 -5.77
C ASP A 182 -4.19 -4.63 -6.53
N LEU A 183 -4.99 -3.72 -5.95
CA LEU A 183 -6.10 -3.13 -6.70
C LEU A 183 -5.59 -2.26 -7.87
N GLY A 184 -5.84 -2.67 -9.12
CA GLY A 184 -5.51 -1.88 -10.31
C GLY A 184 -5.11 -2.67 -11.56
N SER A 185 -5.09 -4.00 -11.49
CA SER A 185 -4.48 -4.84 -12.54
C SER A 185 -5.48 -5.50 -13.50
N GLY A 186 -6.80 -5.50 -13.21
CA GLY A 186 -7.86 -6.06 -14.06
C GLY A 186 -9.33 -5.70 -13.72
N TYR A 187 -10.26 -6.02 -14.64
CA TYR A 187 -11.71 -5.75 -14.54
C TYR A 187 -12.42 -6.48 -13.38
N SER A 188 -11.86 -7.60 -12.91
CA SER A 188 -12.44 -8.45 -11.86
C SER A 188 -12.32 -7.90 -10.44
N SER A 189 -11.60 -6.79 -10.25
CA SER A 189 -11.31 -6.23 -8.94
C SER A 189 -12.54 -5.60 -8.27
N LEU A 190 -13.36 -4.87 -9.03
CA LEU A 190 -14.50 -4.12 -8.49
C LEU A 190 -15.67 -5.02 -8.08
N GLU A 191 -15.96 -6.07 -8.86
CA GLU A 191 -16.99 -7.06 -8.52
C GLU A 191 -16.62 -7.84 -7.24
N ARG A 192 -15.34 -8.09 -7.01
CA ARG A 192 -14.89 -8.73 -5.76
C ARG A 192 -15.03 -7.81 -4.57
N LEU A 193 -14.65 -6.54 -4.70
CA LEU A 193 -14.84 -5.57 -3.63
C LEU A 193 -16.31 -5.45 -3.21
N SER A 194 -17.26 -5.60 -4.13
CA SER A 194 -18.69 -5.55 -3.82
C SER A 194 -19.28 -6.89 -3.34
N THR A 195 -18.66 -8.03 -3.62
CA THR A 195 -19.21 -9.37 -3.33
C THR A 195 -18.46 -10.16 -2.26
N LEU A 196 -17.29 -9.69 -1.82
CA LEU A 196 -16.46 -10.32 -0.80
C LEU A 196 -16.28 -9.38 0.40
N PRO A 197 -16.11 -9.92 1.61
CA PRO A 197 -16.07 -9.15 2.86
C PRO A 197 -14.68 -8.50 3.09
N PHE A 198 -14.16 -7.78 2.12
CA PHE A 198 -12.94 -6.99 2.30
C PHE A 198 -13.21 -5.77 3.15
N ASP A 199 -12.32 -5.45 4.09
CA ASP A 199 -12.36 -4.27 4.96
C ASP A 199 -11.41 -3.16 4.49
N VAL A 200 -10.32 -3.54 3.81
CA VAL A 200 -9.24 -2.67 3.40
C VAL A 200 -8.93 -2.86 1.92
N ILE A 201 -8.67 -1.77 1.23
CA ILE A 201 -8.21 -1.71 -0.16
C ILE A 201 -6.79 -1.18 -0.16
N LYS A 202 -5.85 -1.94 -0.71
CA LYS A 202 -4.46 -1.49 -0.89
C LYS A 202 -4.25 -1.09 -2.36
N ILE A 203 -3.79 0.15 -2.56
CA ILE A 203 -3.41 0.69 -3.87
C ILE A 203 -1.92 0.39 -4.06
N ASP A 204 -1.60 -0.51 -5.00
CA ASP A 204 -0.25 -1.02 -5.21
C ASP A 204 0.75 0.06 -5.65
N GLN A 205 2.00 -0.14 -5.23
CA GLN A 205 3.13 0.73 -5.52
C GLN A 205 3.36 0.92 -7.03
N SER A 206 3.03 -0.04 -7.89
CA SER A 206 3.26 0.08 -9.34
C SER A 206 2.42 1.18 -9.98
N LEU A 207 1.25 1.50 -9.40
CA LEU A 207 0.41 2.61 -9.84
C LEU A 207 1.08 3.95 -9.55
N VAL A 208 1.61 4.12 -8.35
CA VAL A 208 2.27 5.37 -7.93
C VAL A 208 3.73 5.46 -8.39
N ALA A 209 4.37 4.37 -8.78
CA ALA A 209 5.75 4.35 -9.28
C ALA A 209 5.94 5.21 -10.54
N THR A 210 4.85 5.51 -11.27
CA THR A 210 4.87 6.39 -12.45
C THR A 210 4.47 7.83 -12.14
N MET A 211 4.32 8.20 -10.86
CA MET A 211 3.87 9.52 -10.40
C MET A 211 4.64 10.65 -11.09
N TYR A 212 5.97 10.58 -11.14
CA TYR A 212 6.79 11.62 -11.77
C TYR A 212 6.78 11.62 -13.30
N LYS A 213 6.35 10.53 -13.94
CA LYS A 213 6.24 10.42 -15.40
C LYS A 213 4.90 10.92 -15.90
N SER A 214 3.83 10.60 -15.17
CA SER A 214 2.45 10.95 -15.54
C SER A 214 1.65 11.44 -14.33
N PRO A 215 2.02 12.58 -13.70
CA PRO A 215 1.42 13.00 -12.43
C PRO A 215 -0.10 13.10 -12.47
N ILE A 216 -0.67 13.77 -13.49
CA ILE A 216 -2.12 13.95 -13.61
C ILE A 216 -2.87 12.62 -13.71
N TYR A 217 -2.36 11.68 -14.50
CA TYR A 217 -2.97 10.36 -14.64
C TYR A 217 -2.97 9.62 -13.30
N VAL A 218 -1.82 9.58 -12.61
CA VAL A 218 -1.69 8.86 -11.34
C VAL A 218 -2.55 9.50 -10.25
N LEU A 219 -2.52 10.83 -10.11
CA LEU A 219 -3.38 11.56 -9.17
C LEU A 219 -4.87 11.30 -9.44
N SER A 220 -5.27 11.28 -10.72
CA SER A 220 -6.66 11.00 -11.08
C SER A 220 -7.09 9.58 -10.72
N PHE A 221 -6.21 8.61 -10.98
CA PHE A 221 -6.49 7.21 -10.71
C PHE A 221 -6.55 6.94 -9.19
N VAL A 222 -5.55 7.42 -8.44
CA VAL A 222 -5.50 7.30 -6.98
C VAL A 222 -6.69 8.01 -6.34
N GLY A 223 -7.03 9.23 -6.77
CA GLY A 223 -8.20 9.96 -6.28
C GLY A 223 -9.52 9.22 -6.51
N ALA A 224 -9.70 8.59 -7.67
CA ALA A 224 -10.88 7.77 -7.96
C ALA A 224 -10.96 6.53 -7.06
N LEU A 225 -9.83 5.86 -6.79
CA LEU A 225 -9.79 4.70 -5.89
C LEU A 225 -10.05 5.07 -4.43
N ILE A 226 -9.55 6.23 -3.98
CA ILE A 226 -9.87 6.78 -2.66
C ILE A 226 -11.38 7.05 -2.55
N GLN A 227 -11.99 7.65 -3.57
CA GLN A 227 -13.43 7.88 -3.60
C GLN A 227 -14.22 6.57 -3.54
N LEU A 228 -13.83 5.57 -4.35
CA LEU A 228 -14.46 4.26 -4.34
C LEU A 228 -14.40 3.60 -2.95
N GLY A 229 -13.24 3.66 -2.28
CA GLY A 229 -13.11 3.14 -0.92
C GLY A 229 -14.08 3.82 0.05
N ARG A 230 -14.24 5.15 -0.05
CA ARG A 230 -15.24 5.89 0.73
C ARG A 230 -16.67 5.42 0.43
N ASP A 231 -17.03 5.30 -0.84
CA ASP A 231 -18.38 4.91 -1.27
C ASP A 231 -18.74 3.48 -0.85
N LEU A 232 -17.74 2.60 -0.73
CA LEU A 232 -17.89 1.22 -0.26
C LEU A 232 -17.73 1.06 1.26
N GLU A 233 -17.48 2.16 1.99
CA GLU A 233 -17.16 2.15 3.43
C GLU A 233 -15.97 1.22 3.75
N ARG A 234 -14.90 1.33 2.96
CA ARG A 234 -13.65 0.57 3.10
C ARG A 234 -12.48 1.50 3.35
N GLU A 235 -11.55 1.03 4.18
CA GLU A 235 -10.29 1.74 4.40
C GLU A 235 -9.41 1.64 3.15
N VAL A 236 -8.65 2.68 2.84
CA VAL A 236 -7.72 2.71 1.70
C VAL A 236 -6.30 2.94 2.20
N VAL A 237 -5.37 2.08 1.79
CA VAL A 237 -3.94 2.23 2.03
C VAL A 237 -3.25 2.46 0.70
N VAL A 238 -2.49 3.55 0.56
CA VAL A 238 -1.68 3.78 -0.64
C VAL A 238 -0.25 3.35 -0.37
N GLU A 239 0.24 2.41 -1.18
CA GLU A 239 1.59 1.86 -1.05
C GLU A 239 2.60 2.54 -1.96
N GLY A 240 3.88 2.31 -1.72
CA GLY A 240 4.95 2.77 -2.60
C GLY A 240 5.21 4.28 -2.54
N LEU A 241 4.84 4.95 -1.44
CA LEU A 241 5.15 6.37 -1.24
C LEU A 241 6.66 6.53 -0.99
N GLU A 242 7.45 6.78 -2.04
CA GLU A 242 8.92 6.75 -1.97
C GLU A 242 9.54 8.00 -1.32
N ASP A 243 8.85 9.13 -1.30
CA ASP A 243 9.35 10.41 -0.80
C ASP A 243 8.24 11.31 -0.20
N GLU A 244 8.65 12.43 0.40
CA GLU A 244 7.75 13.40 1.05
C GLU A 244 6.72 13.99 0.07
N ALA A 245 7.08 14.21 -1.20
CA ALA A 245 6.18 14.82 -2.17
C ALA A 245 5.04 13.87 -2.54
N MET A 246 5.32 12.57 -2.67
CA MET A 246 4.28 11.54 -2.85
C MET A 246 3.37 11.44 -1.62
N VAL A 247 3.94 11.45 -0.42
CA VAL A 247 3.17 11.43 0.84
C VAL A 247 2.24 12.64 0.91
N GLU A 248 2.75 13.84 0.61
CA GLU A 248 1.97 15.08 0.62
C GLU A 248 0.83 15.02 -0.38
N ALA A 249 1.11 14.65 -1.63
CA ALA A 249 0.12 14.59 -2.69
C ALA A 249 -1.01 13.61 -2.38
N VAL A 250 -0.68 12.41 -1.91
CA VAL A 250 -1.67 11.38 -1.60
C VAL A 250 -2.48 11.72 -0.36
N ALA A 251 -1.88 12.36 0.65
CA ALA A 251 -2.60 12.88 1.80
C ALA A 251 -3.59 13.99 1.40
N ILE A 252 -3.19 14.89 0.50
CA ILE A 252 -4.07 15.95 -0.05
C ILE A 252 -5.26 15.33 -0.78
N LEU A 253 -5.05 14.29 -1.60
CA LEU A 253 -6.14 13.55 -2.26
C LEU A 253 -7.12 12.87 -1.27
N GLY A 254 -6.82 12.87 0.03
CA GLY A 254 -7.69 12.37 1.08
C GLY A 254 -7.48 10.89 1.41
N ALA A 255 -6.34 10.31 1.05
CA ALA A 255 -6.01 8.95 1.46
C ALA A 255 -5.92 8.87 3.00
N PRO A 256 -6.64 7.94 3.65
CA PRO A 256 -6.59 7.84 5.10
C PRO A 256 -5.26 7.25 5.58
N PHE A 257 -4.71 6.27 4.85
CA PHE A 257 -3.48 5.57 5.24
C PHE A 257 -2.45 5.51 4.11
N GLY A 258 -1.18 5.48 4.49
CA GLY A 258 -0.06 5.37 3.56
C GLY A 258 1.06 4.46 4.06
N GLN A 259 1.76 3.85 3.11
CA GLN A 259 2.94 3.01 3.32
C GLN A 259 3.98 3.29 2.23
N GLY A 260 5.26 3.34 2.59
CA GLY A 260 6.34 3.54 1.63
C GLY A 260 7.61 4.11 2.26
N TYR A 261 8.69 4.18 1.49
CA TYR A 261 10.00 4.59 2.01
C TYR A 261 10.09 6.06 2.44
N GLY A 262 9.21 6.92 1.91
CA GLY A 262 9.04 8.30 2.37
C GLY A 262 8.47 8.38 3.80
N LEU A 263 7.85 7.30 4.29
CA LEU A 263 7.40 7.16 5.68
C LEU A 263 8.34 6.27 6.48
N SER A 264 8.55 5.04 6.02
CA SER A 264 9.40 4.05 6.66
C SER A 264 9.85 2.95 5.70
N ARG A 265 11.09 2.48 5.89
CA ARG A 265 11.53 1.19 5.34
C ARG A 265 11.06 0.04 6.25
N PRO A 266 10.91 -1.19 5.71
CA PRO A 266 10.77 -2.39 6.53
C PRO A 266 11.93 -2.52 7.52
N MET A 267 11.63 -2.80 8.78
CA MET A 267 12.61 -2.89 9.86
C MET A 267 12.42 -4.14 10.71
N PRO A 268 13.44 -4.58 11.47
CA PRO A 268 13.25 -5.61 12.48
C PRO A 268 12.17 -5.19 13.50
N PRO A 269 11.34 -6.13 13.99
CA PRO A 269 10.22 -5.82 14.90
C PRO A 269 10.66 -5.14 16.21
N ASP A 270 11.87 -5.42 16.69
CA ASP A 270 12.41 -4.81 17.91
C ASP A 270 12.70 -3.31 17.75
N ALA A 271 12.87 -2.82 16.52
CA ALA A 271 13.09 -1.40 16.24
C ALA A 271 11.79 -0.59 16.17
N VAL A 272 10.64 -1.25 15.99
CA VAL A 272 9.34 -0.60 15.78
C VAL A 272 8.97 0.33 16.96
N PRO A 273 9.08 -0.07 18.24
CA PRO A 273 8.61 0.79 19.33
C PRO A 273 9.37 2.12 19.43
N GLU A 274 10.69 2.10 19.23
CA GLU A 274 11.50 3.32 19.22
C GLU A 274 11.15 4.19 18.01
N TRP A 275 11.03 3.57 16.84
CA TRP A 275 10.64 4.26 15.62
C TRP A 275 9.28 4.94 15.75
N VAL A 276 8.26 4.26 16.28
CA VAL A 276 6.90 4.85 16.45
C VAL A 276 6.94 6.06 17.39
N ARG A 277 7.69 6.01 18.49
CA ARG A 277 7.81 7.14 19.43
C ARG A 277 8.51 8.35 18.79
N GLY A 278 9.50 8.10 17.95
CA GLY A 278 10.27 9.12 17.24
C GLY A 278 9.61 9.64 15.96
N PHE A 279 8.68 8.88 15.37
CA PHE A 279 8.12 9.19 14.05
C PHE A 279 7.39 10.52 14.04
N ARG A 280 7.65 11.31 12.99
CA ARG A 280 6.92 12.52 12.68
C ARG A 280 6.54 12.44 11.22
N LEU A 281 5.26 12.64 10.93
CA LEU A 281 4.76 12.68 9.58
C LEU A 281 5.49 13.81 8.84
N PRO A 282 6.09 13.55 7.64
CA PRO A 282 6.94 14.52 6.96
C PRO A 282 6.13 15.62 6.25
N ILE A 283 4.83 15.72 6.49
CA ILE A 283 3.94 16.68 5.84
C ILE A 283 3.15 17.46 6.89
N GLN A 284 2.61 18.61 6.51
CA GLN A 284 1.82 19.45 7.39
C GLN A 284 0.42 19.64 6.81
N SER A 285 -0.61 19.27 7.58
CA SER A 285 -2.00 19.43 7.15
C SER A 285 -2.32 20.89 6.79
N GLY A 286 -3.05 21.08 5.69
CA GLY A 286 -3.44 22.40 5.19
C GLY A 286 -2.31 23.25 4.59
N HIS A 287 -1.14 22.67 4.34
CA HIS A 287 -0.02 23.35 3.67
C HIS A 287 0.43 22.49 2.48
N THR A 288 0.81 23.14 1.38
CA THR A 288 1.45 22.49 0.24
C THR A 288 2.88 22.98 0.12
N ARG A 289 3.87 22.11 0.31
CA ARG A 289 5.30 22.45 0.28
C ARG A 289 5.96 22.01 -1.02
N THR A 290 5.44 20.96 -1.65
CA THR A 290 6.03 20.37 -2.85
C THR A 290 5.22 20.73 -4.09
N ALA A 291 5.88 20.77 -5.26
CA ALA A 291 5.19 20.99 -6.53
C ALA A 291 4.17 19.88 -6.84
N LEU A 292 4.45 18.64 -6.39
CA LEU A 292 3.53 17.52 -6.55
C LEU A 292 2.31 17.65 -5.62
N GLY A 293 2.49 18.05 -4.37
CA GLY A 293 1.40 18.35 -3.45
C GLY A 293 0.53 19.52 -3.93
N ALA A 294 1.14 20.60 -4.42
CA ALA A 294 0.42 21.72 -5.03
C ALA A 294 -0.38 21.28 -6.27
N LEU A 295 0.18 20.38 -7.09
CA LEU A 295 -0.54 19.78 -8.22
C LEU A 295 -1.71 18.91 -7.77
N ALA A 296 -1.54 18.09 -6.74
CA ALA A 296 -2.61 17.29 -6.17
C ALA A 296 -3.75 18.15 -5.62
N TYR A 297 -3.42 19.23 -4.92
CA TYR A 297 -4.39 20.20 -4.40
C TYR A 297 -5.19 20.86 -5.53
N HIS A 298 -4.49 21.38 -6.55
CA HIS A 298 -5.13 21.98 -7.72
C HIS A 298 -6.01 20.97 -8.48
N TRP A 299 -5.54 19.74 -8.63
CA TRP A 299 -6.30 18.67 -9.27
C TRP A 299 -7.58 18.33 -8.49
N GLN A 300 -7.49 18.18 -7.18
CA GLN A 300 -8.63 17.89 -6.30
C GLN A 300 -9.67 19.01 -6.36
N PHE A 301 -9.24 20.27 -6.28
CA PHE A 301 -10.10 21.44 -6.39
C PHE A 301 -10.91 21.45 -7.70
N THR A 302 -10.27 21.08 -8.80
CA THR A 302 -10.87 21.13 -10.15
C THR A 302 -11.71 19.91 -10.53
N HIS A 303 -11.48 18.74 -9.91
CA HIS A 303 -12.11 17.47 -10.33
C HIS A 303 -13.04 16.85 -9.29
N LEU A 304 -12.73 16.97 -8.00
CA LEU A 304 -13.49 16.32 -6.93
C LEU A 304 -14.44 17.27 -6.19
N GLY A 305 -14.30 18.59 -6.38
CA GLY A 305 -15.13 19.60 -5.72
C GLY A 305 -15.14 19.41 -4.21
N ASP A 306 -14.05 19.74 -3.51
CA ASP A 306 -13.91 19.39 -2.09
C ASP A 306 -15.01 20.04 -1.19
N PRO A 307 -15.68 19.27 -0.30
CA PRO A 307 -16.52 19.75 0.80
C PRO A 307 -15.79 20.54 1.92
N HIS A 308 -14.45 20.63 1.91
CA HIS A 308 -13.70 21.50 2.81
C HIS A 308 -13.51 22.92 2.26
N HIS A 309 -14.62 23.66 2.38
CA HIS A 309 -14.78 25.11 2.29
C HIS A 309 -14.60 25.76 0.91
N PRO A 310 -15.54 26.66 0.53
CA PRO A 310 -15.25 27.68 -0.47
C PRO A 310 -14.18 28.58 0.14
N VAL A 311 -12.91 28.26 -0.09
CA VAL A 311 -11.85 29.24 0.11
C VAL A 311 -11.97 30.21 -1.09
N THR A 312 -13.03 31.02 -1.07
CA THR A 312 -13.10 32.28 -1.84
C THR A 312 -12.00 33.24 -1.37
N ASP A 313 -11.45 33.03 -0.17
CA ASP A 313 -10.34 33.78 0.38
C ASP A 313 -8.99 33.25 -0.11
N LEU A 314 -8.54 33.77 -1.25
CA LEU A 314 -7.25 33.47 -1.86
C LEU A 314 -6.08 33.46 -0.85
N GLU A 315 -6.10 34.31 0.19
CA GLU A 315 -5.00 34.39 1.16
C GLU A 315 -4.87 33.16 2.06
N ARG A 316 -5.98 32.43 2.28
CA ARG A 316 -5.99 31.21 3.11
C ARG A 316 -5.80 29.93 2.31
N CYS A 317 -5.71 30.03 0.99
CA CYS A 317 -5.49 28.86 0.15
C CYS A 317 -4.07 28.33 0.36
N PRO A 318 -3.88 27.02 0.67
CA PRO A 318 -2.56 26.41 0.83
C PRO A 318 -1.63 26.63 -0.37
N MET A 319 -2.20 26.65 -1.58
CA MET A 319 -1.44 26.87 -2.82
C MET A 319 -0.92 28.32 -2.94
N THR A 320 -1.57 29.29 -2.30
CA THR A 320 -1.08 30.69 -2.30
C THR A 320 0.26 30.80 -1.59
N GLN A 321 0.42 30.15 -0.43
CA GLN A 321 1.69 30.12 0.28
C GLN A 321 2.78 29.44 -0.54
N PHE A 322 2.46 28.28 -1.15
CA PHE A 322 3.40 27.57 -2.01
C PHE A 322 3.95 28.46 -3.14
N LEU A 323 3.06 29.19 -3.83
CA LEU A 323 3.43 30.09 -4.91
C LEU A 323 4.29 31.27 -4.41
N GLN A 324 4.00 31.83 -3.23
CA GLN A 324 4.81 32.89 -2.66
C GLN A 324 6.25 32.42 -2.36
N GLU A 325 6.42 31.19 -1.88
CA GLU A 325 7.72 30.62 -1.54
C GLU A 325 8.52 30.17 -2.77
N HIS A 326 7.85 29.55 -3.76
CA HIS A 326 8.51 28.88 -4.89
C HIS A 326 8.49 29.68 -6.21
N ALA A 327 7.72 30.77 -6.24
CA ALA A 327 7.52 31.63 -7.40
C ALA A 327 7.48 33.14 -7.06
N PRO A 328 8.32 33.69 -6.15
CA PRO A 328 8.19 35.09 -5.71
C PRO A 328 8.39 36.13 -6.81
N GLN A 329 9.06 35.77 -7.92
CA GLN A 329 9.28 36.63 -9.09
C GLN A 329 8.40 36.26 -10.29
N ASP A 330 7.74 35.10 -10.26
CA ASP A 330 6.90 34.60 -11.36
C ASP A 330 5.44 34.95 -11.07
N ASN A 331 5.07 36.15 -11.49
CA ASN A 331 3.75 36.73 -11.24
C ASN A 331 2.64 35.99 -12.03
N ASP A 332 2.97 35.20 -13.06
CA ASP A 332 1.94 34.62 -13.91
C ASP A 332 1.26 33.41 -13.24
N ALA A 333 2.01 32.56 -12.53
CA ALA A 333 1.43 31.45 -11.77
C ALA A 333 0.47 31.94 -10.66
N ALA A 334 0.86 32.99 -9.93
CA ALA A 334 0.01 33.62 -8.91
C ALA A 334 -1.25 34.27 -9.52
N LYS A 335 -1.13 34.92 -10.70
CA LYS A 335 -2.30 35.46 -11.42
C LYS A 335 -3.24 34.36 -11.90
N TRP A 336 -2.71 33.26 -12.43
CA TRP A 336 -3.54 32.13 -12.87
C TRP A 336 -4.27 31.51 -11.68
N HIS A 337 -3.57 31.29 -10.56
CA HIS A 337 -4.19 30.84 -9.31
C HIS A 337 -5.33 31.76 -8.86
N ALA A 338 -5.10 33.08 -8.81
CA ALA A 338 -6.15 34.04 -8.46
C ALA A 338 -7.37 33.97 -9.41
N ARG A 339 -7.15 33.75 -10.72
CA ARG A 339 -8.22 33.57 -11.71
C ARG A 339 -8.99 32.27 -11.51
N VAL A 340 -8.33 31.19 -11.11
CA VAL A 340 -8.98 29.91 -10.77
C VAL A 340 -9.95 30.07 -9.60
N HIS A 341 -9.65 30.94 -8.65
CA HIS A 341 -10.52 31.27 -7.51
C HIS A 341 -11.62 32.31 -7.82
N SER A 342 -11.77 32.77 -9.07
CA SER A 342 -12.86 33.67 -9.44
C SER A 342 -14.22 32.99 -9.38
N GLU A 343 -15.32 33.76 -9.24
CA GLU A 343 -16.68 33.22 -9.05
C GLU A 343 -17.13 32.24 -10.13
N THR A 344 -16.62 32.37 -11.35
CA THR A 344 -16.96 31.49 -12.49
C THR A 344 -15.95 30.36 -12.70
N GLY A 345 -14.83 30.37 -11.97
CA GLY A 345 -13.63 29.60 -12.32
C GLY A 345 -13.03 30.06 -13.66
N ASP A 346 -11.77 29.66 -13.91
CA ASP A 346 -11.08 29.98 -15.17
C ASP A 346 -10.31 28.74 -15.64
N GLU A 347 -10.89 28.01 -16.60
CA GLU A 347 -10.33 26.77 -17.13
C GLU A 347 -8.99 26.98 -17.83
N GLU A 348 -8.81 28.12 -18.51
CA GLU A 348 -7.55 28.44 -19.17
C GLU A 348 -6.45 28.68 -18.13
N ALA A 349 -6.75 29.46 -17.10
CA ALA A 349 -5.82 29.69 -15.99
C ALA A 349 -5.48 28.39 -15.27
N SER A 350 -6.47 27.52 -15.02
CA SER A 350 -6.28 26.19 -14.44
C SER A 350 -5.31 25.33 -15.27
N ARG A 351 -5.48 25.31 -16.60
CA ARG A 351 -4.60 24.59 -17.51
C ARG A 351 -3.18 25.15 -17.51
N LEU A 352 -3.02 26.47 -17.51
CA LEU A 352 -1.70 27.13 -17.48
C LEU A 352 -0.98 26.86 -16.16
N LEU A 353 -1.69 26.94 -15.04
CA LEU A 353 -1.16 26.62 -13.72
C LEU A 353 -0.72 25.16 -13.63
N THR A 354 -1.52 24.25 -14.16
CA THR A 354 -1.19 22.82 -14.26
C THR A 354 0.10 22.59 -15.04
N GLN A 355 0.25 23.21 -16.22
CA GLN A 355 1.47 23.11 -17.03
C GLN A 355 2.70 23.71 -16.32
N TRP A 356 2.50 24.76 -15.54
CA TRP A 356 3.56 25.34 -14.71
C TRP A 356 4.01 24.39 -13.61
N LEU A 357 3.07 23.81 -12.85
CA LEU A 357 3.37 22.83 -11.79
C LEU A 357 4.07 21.58 -12.34
N LEU A 358 3.61 21.06 -13.48
CA LEU A 358 4.25 19.91 -14.14
C LEU A 358 5.72 20.18 -14.50
N ARG A 359 6.04 21.40 -14.97
CA ARG A 359 7.44 21.78 -15.24
C ARG A 359 8.29 21.84 -13.98
N LYS A 360 7.70 22.17 -12.82
CA LYS A 360 8.39 22.19 -11.53
C LYS A 360 8.63 20.80 -10.94
N ILE A 361 7.82 19.82 -11.30
CA ILE A 361 7.96 18.43 -10.85
C ILE A 361 9.07 17.70 -11.64
N CYS A 362 9.27 18.05 -12.92
CA CYS A 362 10.26 17.41 -13.78
C CYS A 362 11.69 18.00 -13.69
N LEU A 363 11.91 19.02 -12.86
CA LEU A 363 13.19 19.68 -12.60
C LEU A 363 13.70 19.25 -11.22
#